data_AF-A0A6L4B1E8-F1
#
_entry.id   AF-A0A6L4B1E8-F1
#
_cell.length_a   1.000
_cell.length_b   1.000
_cell.length_c   1.000
_cell.angle_alpha   90.00
_cell.angle_beta   90.00
_cell.angle_gamma   90.00
#
_symmetry.space_group_name_H-M   'P 1'
#
loop_
_entity.id
_entity.type
_entity.pdbx_description
1 polymer ?
#
loop_
_entity_poly.entity_id
_entity_poly.type
_entity_poly.pdbx_seq_one_letter_code
_entity_poly.pdbx_strand_id
1 'polypeptide(L)'
;MNCRSMQRLLLTTLLAAATGCGTAVFHHTVEVTALHGAAGTTRVAVFDRQMGSSRDWAHRALGESSAAQPYSASISTTPAVTILDAKTARPVTISLAIPEVTDDGYFQLAIERPARDEPRDAAFCGYGDYLPAGGVAAIPVTVTAEADEGRWTVRLRVDVREARARFGGGP
;
A
#
# COMPACT_ATOMS: atom_id res chain seq x y z
N MET A 1 47.21 35.81 -17.18
CA MET A 1 46.09 34.86 -16.98
C MET A 1 46.09 34.41 -15.53
N ASN A 2 45.09 34.87 -14.75
CA ASN A 2 45.11 34.82 -13.30
C ASN A 2 44.63 33.46 -12.76
N CYS A 3 45.55 32.70 -12.18
CA CYS A 3 45.36 31.37 -11.58
C CYS A 3 44.30 31.32 -10.45
N ARG A 4 43.93 32.48 -9.88
CA ARG A 4 42.92 32.60 -8.81
C ARG A 4 41.46 32.46 -9.26
N SER A 5 41.15 32.67 -10.55
CA SER A 5 39.77 32.51 -11.05
C SER A 5 39.38 31.05 -11.25
N MET A 6 40.33 30.15 -11.50
CA MET A 6 40.05 28.73 -11.73
C MET A 6 39.70 27.99 -10.42
N GLN A 7 40.32 28.40 -9.30
CA GLN A 7 40.07 27.80 -7.99
C GLN A 7 38.69 28.15 -7.42
N ARG A 8 38.16 29.36 -7.72
CA ARG A 8 36.81 29.75 -7.29
C ARG A 8 35.70 29.05 -8.07
N LEU A 9 35.95 28.68 -9.33
CA LEU A 9 34.99 27.95 -10.18
C LEU A 9 34.88 26.46 -9.80
N LEU A 10 35.97 25.86 -9.32
CA LEU A 10 35.99 24.47 -8.83
C LEU A 10 35.28 24.30 -7.47
N LEU A 11 35.32 25.32 -6.60
CA LEU A 11 34.68 25.26 -5.28
C LEU A 11 33.15 25.39 -5.33
N THR A 12 32.58 26.14 -6.28
CA THR A 12 31.12 26.23 -6.48
C THR A 12 30.53 25.00 -7.17
N THR A 13 31.30 24.29 -8.00
CA THR A 13 30.86 23.02 -8.59
C THR A 13 30.86 21.87 -7.57
N LEU A 14 31.79 21.86 -6.61
CA LEU A 14 31.82 20.84 -5.56
C LEU A 14 30.66 20.98 -4.54
N LEU A 15 30.21 22.21 -4.23
CA LEU A 15 29.06 22.44 -3.35
C LEU A 15 27.70 22.10 -4.00
N ALA A 16 27.60 22.19 -5.34
CA ALA A 16 26.40 21.77 -6.06
C ALA A 16 26.24 20.24 -6.14
N ALA A 17 27.31 19.47 -5.88
CA ALA A 17 27.28 18.01 -5.81
C ALA A 17 26.81 17.47 -4.45
N ALA A 18 26.59 18.33 -3.45
CA ALA A 18 25.87 17.99 -2.23
C ALA A 18 24.35 18.08 -2.45
N THR A 19 23.85 17.45 -3.53
CA THR A 19 22.42 17.29 -3.78
C THR A 19 21.83 16.50 -2.61
N GLY A 20 21.15 17.22 -1.73
CA GLY A 20 20.69 16.73 -0.43
C GLY A 20 19.88 15.44 -0.55
N CYS A 21 20.34 14.41 0.16
CA CYS A 21 19.52 13.28 0.54
C CYS A 21 18.58 13.75 1.66
N GLY A 22 17.28 13.74 1.42
CA GLY A 22 16.24 14.06 2.39
C GLY A 22 15.28 12.89 2.57
N THR A 23 14.32 13.07 3.47
CA THR A 23 13.16 12.18 3.60
C THR A 23 11.91 12.96 3.28
N ALA A 24 10.98 12.36 2.54
CA ALA A 24 9.67 12.94 2.28
C ALA A 24 8.58 11.98 2.76
N VAL A 25 7.47 12.52 3.26
CA VAL A 25 6.30 11.73 3.63
C VAL A 25 5.30 11.81 2.48
N PHE A 26 4.93 10.66 1.93
CA PHE A 26 3.90 10.56 0.91
C PHE A 26 2.66 9.92 1.51
N HIS A 27 1.51 10.59 1.34
CA HIS A 27 0.21 10.04 1.69
C HIS A 27 -0.42 9.43 0.44
N HIS A 28 -0.77 8.16 0.53
CA HIS A 28 -1.46 7.41 -0.51
C HIS A 28 -2.92 7.23 -0.10
N THR A 29 -3.81 7.18 -1.09
CA THR A 29 -5.23 6.93 -0.89
C THR A 29 -5.55 5.52 -1.32
N VAL A 30 -6.23 4.75 -0.46
CA VAL A 30 -6.71 3.41 -0.77
C VAL A 30 -8.22 3.37 -0.57
N GLU A 31 -8.94 3.02 -1.63
CA GLU A 31 -10.37 2.78 -1.62
C GLU A 31 -10.64 1.29 -1.77
N VAL A 32 -11.51 0.73 -0.91
CA VAL A 32 -11.88 -0.67 -0.93
C VAL A 32 -13.37 -0.78 -1.16
N THR A 33 -13.75 -1.52 -2.20
CA THR A 33 -15.13 -1.91 -2.50
C THR A 33 -15.30 -3.39 -2.22
N ALA A 34 -16.00 -3.72 -1.14
CA ALA A 34 -16.38 -5.08 -0.80
C ALA A 34 -17.69 -5.45 -1.50
N LEU A 35 -17.66 -6.50 -2.32
CA LEU A 35 -18.82 -7.05 -3.01
C LEU A 35 -19.34 -8.26 -2.24
N HIS A 36 -20.67 -8.43 -2.24
CA HIS A 36 -21.34 -9.63 -1.71
C HIS A 36 -21.03 -9.95 -0.22
N GLY A 37 -20.85 -8.93 0.61
CA GLY A 37 -20.82 -9.04 2.07
C GLY A 37 -22.11 -9.63 2.63
N ALA A 38 -22.05 -10.26 3.82
CA ALA A 38 -23.17 -11.01 4.39
C ALA A 38 -24.46 -10.19 4.56
N ALA A 39 -24.35 -8.87 4.81
CA ALA A 39 -25.47 -7.94 4.95
C ALA A 39 -25.50 -6.86 3.85
N GLY A 40 -24.82 -7.09 2.72
CA GLY A 40 -24.62 -6.08 1.67
C GLY A 40 -23.53 -5.04 2.00
N THR A 41 -23.09 -4.98 3.26
CA THR A 41 -21.89 -4.28 3.72
C THR A 41 -20.89 -5.29 4.30
N THR A 42 -19.62 -4.89 4.35
CA THR A 42 -18.53 -5.63 4.99
C THR A 42 -17.60 -4.66 5.68
N ARG A 43 -17.15 -5.02 6.89
CA ARG A 43 -16.12 -4.27 7.60
C ARG A 43 -14.74 -4.60 7.04
N VAL A 44 -13.97 -3.58 6.69
CA VAL A 44 -12.61 -3.72 6.18
C VAL A 44 -11.70 -2.70 6.85
N ALA A 45 -10.42 -3.04 6.98
CA ALA A 45 -9.39 -2.09 7.39
C ALA A 45 -8.24 -2.12 6.40
N VAL A 46 -7.67 -0.94 6.14
CA VAL A 46 -6.46 -0.80 5.33
C VAL A 46 -5.40 -0.11 6.16
N PHE A 47 -4.18 -0.64 6.11
CA PHE A 47 -3.04 -0.08 6.81
C PHE A 47 -1.72 -0.36 6.10
N ASP A 48 -0.71 0.45 6.41
CA ASP A 48 0.69 0.08 6.20
C ASP A 48 1.16 -0.74 7.42
N ARG A 49 1.88 -1.81 7.17
CA ARG A 49 2.47 -2.66 8.20
C ARG A 49 3.40 -1.92 9.14
N GLN A 50 4.07 -0.87 8.66
CA GLN A 50 4.92 -0.01 9.47
C GLN A 50 4.11 0.82 10.47
N MET A 51 2.82 1.07 10.20
CA MET A 51 1.91 1.78 11.11
C MET A 51 1.29 0.84 12.16
N GLY A 52 1.22 -0.46 11.88
CA GLY A 52 0.73 -1.49 12.80
C GLY A 52 0.35 -2.76 12.06
N SER A 53 0.59 -3.92 12.68
CA SER A 53 0.26 -5.25 12.10
C SER A 53 -0.35 -6.20 13.13
N SER A 54 -0.98 -5.65 14.17
CA SER A 54 -1.70 -6.41 15.19
C SER A 54 -3.20 -6.43 14.91
N ARG A 55 -3.87 -7.45 15.47
CA ARG A 55 -5.32 -7.59 15.42
C ARG A 55 -6.02 -6.36 16.00
N ASP A 56 -5.59 -5.90 17.18
CA ASP A 56 -6.17 -4.72 17.83
C ASP A 56 -6.05 -3.45 17.00
N TRP A 57 -4.97 -3.32 16.22
CA TRP A 57 -4.81 -2.20 15.31
C TRP A 57 -5.80 -2.30 14.14
N ALA A 58 -5.85 -3.46 13.48
CA ALA A 58 -6.76 -3.68 12.36
C ALA A 58 -8.22 -3.49 12.77
N HIS A 59 -8.64 -4.00 13.94
CA HIS A 59 -10.00 -3.85 14.45
C HIS A 59 -10.37 -2.41 14.77
N ARG A 60 -9.44 -1.61 15.29
CA ARG A 60 -9.66 -0.18 15.52
C ARG A 60 -9.77 0.63 14.25
N ALA A 61 -9.13 0.18 13.17
CA ALA A 61 -9.14 0.84 11.88
C ALA A 61 -10.29 0.38 10.96
N LEU A 62 -11.16 -0.53 11.40
CA LEU A 62 -12.28 -1.01 10.59
C LEU A 62 -13.23 0.12 10.23
N GLY A 63 -13.62 0.17 8.96
CA GLY A 63 -14.77 0.91 8.47
C GLY A 63 -15.65 0.04 7.59
N GLU A 64 -16.83 0.56 7.25
CA GLU A 64 -17.79 -0.14 6.42
C GLU A 64 -17.50 0.10 4.93
N SER A 65 -17.59 -0.97 4.14
CA SER A 65 -17.50 -0.96 2.69
C SER A 65 -18.67 -1.72 2.08
N SER A 66 -19.12 -1.29 0.92
CA SER A 66 -20.12 -1.99 0.11
C SER A 66 -19.89 -1.72 -1.38
N ALA A 67 -20.69 -2.35 -2.24
CA ALA A 67 -20.67 -2.12 -3.68
C ALA A 67 -20.98 -0.65 -4.07
N ALA A 68 -21.82 0.04 -3.27
CA ALA A 68 -22.24 1.41 -3.55
C ALA A 68 -21.41 2.46 -2.77
N GLN A 69 -20.78 2.07 -1.67
CA GLN A 69 -20.01 2.95 -0.80
C GLN A 69 -18.65 2.31 -0.49
N PRO A 70 -17.60 2.66 -1.23
CA PRO A 70 -16.24 2.22 -0.90
C PRO A 70 -15.79 2.77 0.45
N TYR A 71 -15.03 1.97 1.19
CA TYR A 71 -14.27 2.43 2.35
C TYR A 71 -13.00 3.12 1.87
N SER A 72 -12.66 4.30 2.39
CA SER A 72 -11.45 5.04 2.02
C SER A 72 -10.54 5.21 3.23
N ALA A 73 -9.25 4.95 3.04
CA ALA A 73 -8.20 5.12 4.04
C ALA A 73 -6.95 5.74 3.43
N SER A 74 -6.11 6.34 4.27
CA SER A 74 -4.80 6.82 3.86
C SER A 74 -3.69 5.99 4.52
N ILE A 75 -2.69 5.64 3.73
CA ILE A 75 -1.44 5.05 4.21
C ILE A 75 -0.28 5.99 3.89
N SER A 76 0.78 5.96 4.70
CA SER A 76 1.91 6.86 4.53
C SER A 76 3.21 6.09 4.36
N THR A 77 4.02 6.50 3.38
CA THR A 77 5.40 6.02 3.26
C THR A 77 6.39 7.16 3.49
N THR A 78 7.56 6.84 4.03
CA THR A 78 8.64 7.82 4.29
C THR A 78 9.95 7.36 3.64
N PRO A 79 10.06 7.39 2.29
CA PRO A 79 11.29 7.03 1.61
C PRO A 79 12.37 8.12 1.75
N ALA A 80 13.62 7.68 1.64
CA ALA A 80 14.72 8.58 1.30
C ALA A 80 14.54 9.07 -0.14
N VAL A 81 14.64 10.38 -0.35
CA VAL A 81 14.49 11.04 -1.64
C VAL A 81 15.66 11.99 -1.87
N THR A 82 16.09 12.07 -3.11
CA THR A 82 16.87 13.16 -3.67
C THR A 82 15.94 14.19 -4.33
N ILE A 83 16.49 15.32 -4.73
CA ILE A 83 15.74 16.37 -5.46
C ILE A 83 15.17 15.83 -6.80
N LEU A 84 15.79 14.81 -7.40
CA LEU A 84 15.46 14.33 -8.74
C LEU A 84 14.35 13.25 -8.76
N ASP A 85 14.17 12.49 -7.68
CA ASP A 85 13.27 11.33 -7.59
C ASP A 85 12.05 11.56 -6.70
N ALA A 86 11.90 12.74 -6.08
CA ALA A 86 10.76 13.07 -5.23
C ALA A 86 9.39 12.97 -5.94
N LYS A 87 9.36 12.98 -7.27
CA LYS A 87 8.12 12.86 -8.07
C LYS A 87 7.84 11.45 -8.57
N THR A 88 8.77 10.51 -8.39
CA THR A 88 8.61 9.13 -8.86
C THR A 88 7.92 8.30 -7.79
N ALA A 89 6.75 7.74 -8.11
CA ALA A 89 6.04 6.87 -7.19
C ALA A 89 6.85 5.58 -6.95
N ARG A 90 7.08 5.29 -5.67
CA ARG A 90 7.79 4.10 -5.22
C ARG A 90 6.80 2.98 -4.91
N PRO A 91 7.21 1.70 -5.00
CA PRO A 91 6.33 0.61 -4.64
C PRO A 91 5.75 0.76 -3.23
N VAL A 92 4.46 0.46 -3.07
CA VAL A 92 3.79 0.44 -1.78
C VAL A 92 3.20 -0.94 -1.50
N THR A 93 3.19 -1.34 -0.24
CA THR A 93 2.52 -2.57 0.21
C THR A 93 1.27 -2.19 0.98
N ILE A 94 0.11 -2.67 0.52
CA ILE A 94 -1.17 -2.44 1.16
C ILE A 94 -1.53 -3.68 1.97
N SER A 95 -1.90 -3.49 3.23
CA SER A 95 -2.46 -4.54 4.08
C SER A 95 -3.96 -4.34 4.21
N LEU A 96 -4.73 -5.40 3.95
CA LEU A 96 -6.18 -5.41 3.92
C LEU A 96 -6.71 -6.47 4.90
N ALA A 97 -7.35 -6.05 5.98
CA ALA A 97 -8.04 -6.95 6.90
C ALA A 97 -9.53 -7.02 6.54
N ILE A 98 -10.06 -8.24 6.46
CA ILE A 98 -11.48 -8.53 6.20
C ILE A 98 -11.93 -9.59 7.22
N PRO A 99 -12.43 -9.19 8.41
CA PRO A 99 -12.80 -10.13 9.47
C PRO A 99 -13.87 -11.16 9.07
N GLU A 100 -14.68 -10.86 8.04
CA GLU A 100 -15.62 -11.84 7.47
C GLU A 100 -14.94 -13.01 6.74
N VAL A 101 -13.71 -12.83 6.26
CA VAL A 101 -12.92 -13.87 5.59
C VAL A 101 -12.08 -14.63 6.62
N THR A 102 -11.38 -13.92 7.49
CA THR A 102 -10.59 -14.47 8.60
C THR A 102 -10.30 -13.38 9.63
N ASP A 103 -10.24 -13.77 10.90
CA ASP A 103 -9.88 -12.90 12.01
C ASP A 103 -8.46 -13.18 12.57
N ASP A 104 -7.73 -14.10 11.93
CA ASP A 104 -6.39 -14.52 12.35
C ASP A 104 -5.27 -13.70 11.69
N GLY A 105 -5.60 -12.90 10.69
CA GLY A 105 -4.63 -12.11 9.94
C GLY A 105 -5.25 -11.16 8.94
N TYR A 106 -4.46 -10.84 7.91
CA TYR A 106 -4.78 -9.87 6.87
C TYR A 106 -4.14 -10.28 5.54
N PHE A 107 -4.51 -9.60 4.47
CA PHE A 107 -4.02 -9.89 3.12
C PHE A 107 -3.13 -8.75 2.62
N GLN A 108 -1.99 -9.09 2.04
CA GLN A 108 -1.01 -8.14 1.53
C GLN A 108 -0.98 -8.10 0.01
N LEU A 109 -0.86 -6.88 -0.52
CA LEU A 109 -0.76 -6.63 -1.94
C LEU A 109 0.31 -5.58 -2.21
N ALA A 110 1.26 -5.90 -3.10
CA ALA A 110 2.26 -4.94 -3.58
C ALA A 110 1.73 -4.18 -4.80
N ILE A 111 1.91 -2.86 -4.80
CA ILE A 111 1.60 -1.96 -5.90
C ILE A 111 2.91 -1.36 -6.40
N GLU A 112 3.39 -1.88 -7.52
CA GLU A 112 4.70 -1.50 -8.08
C GLU A 112 4.57 -0.63 -9.35
N ARG A 113 3.41 -0.72 -10.02
CA ARG A 113 3.12 -0.04 -11.27
C ARG A 113 1.64 0.33 -11.36
N PRO A 114 1.28 1.36 -12.14
CA PRO A 114 -0.11 1.65 -12.47
C PRO A 114 -0.81 0.43 -13.06
N ALA A 115 -2.09 0.28 -12.76
CA ALA A 115 -2.92 -0.84 -13.17
C ALA A 115 -4.35 -0.37 -13.42
N ARG A 116 -5.07 -1.06 -14.32
CA ARG A 116 -6.48 -0.79 -14.60
C ARG A 116 -7.24 -2.10 -14.59
N ASP A 117 -8.08 -2.26 -13.58
CA ASP A 117 -8.91 -3.44 -13.31
C ASP A 117 -8.13 -4.76 -13.46
N GLU A 118 -6.89 -4.78 -12.96
CA GLU A 118 -5.98 -5.92 -13.06
C GLU A 118 -6.29 -6.90 -11.91
N PRO A 119 -6.57 -8.19 -12.18
CA PRO A 119 -6.72 -9.19 -11.14
C PRO A 119 -5.36 -9.50 -10.50
N ARG A 120 -5.31 -9.53 -9.17
CA ARG A 120 -4.13 -9.89 -8.38
C ARG A 120 -4.52 -10.78 -7.21
N ASP A 121 -3.57 -11.58 -6.75
CA ASP A 121 -3.71 -12.37 -5.54
C ASP A 121 -3.11 -11.60 -4.35
N ALA A 122 -3.91 -11.36 -3.31
CA ALA A 122 -3.45 -10.79 -2.05
C ALA A 122 -3.09 -11.91 -1.08
N ALA A 123 -1.80 -11.99 -0.72
CA ALA A 123 -1.25 -13.08 0.07
C ALA A 123 -1.60 -12.94 1.56
N PHE A 124 -1.96 -14.04 2.22
CA PHE A 124 -2.30 -14.02 3.65
C PHE A 124 -1.06 -13.83 4.54
N CYS A 125 -1.21 -13.04 5.59
CA CYS A 125 -0.23 -12.84 6.65
C CYS A 125 -0.93 -12.90 8.01
N GLY A 126 -0.42 -13.71 8.92
CA GLY A 126 -0.88 -13.70 10.32
C GLY A 126 -0.55 -12.37 11.00
N TYR A 127 -1.32 -12.03 12.02
CA TYR A 127 -0.98 -10.89 12.87
C TYR A 127 0.32 -11.16 13.63
N GLY A 128 1.27 -10.23 13.56
CA GLY A 128 2.60 -10.36 14.16
C GLY A 128 3.66 -11.07 13.29
N ASP A 129 3.26 -11.73 12.20
CA ASP A 129 4.21 -12.33 11.26
C ASP A 129 4.85 -11.28 10.37
N TYR A 130 6.13 -11.45 10.00
CA TYR A 130 6.84 -10.50 9.13
C TYR A 130 6.62 -10.75 7.63
N LEU A 131 6.32 -11.98 7.22
CA LEU A 131 6.16 -12.36 5.81
C LEU A 131 4.82 -13.08 5.62
N PRO A 132 4.24 -13.02 4.41
CA PRO A 132 3.07 -13.83 4.08
C PRO A 132 3.33 -15.31 4.35
N ALA A 133 2.33 -16.00 4.90
CA ALA A 133 2.42 -17.41 5.23
C ALA A 133 2.47 -18.24 3.93
N GLY A 134 3.57 -18.97 3.73
CA GLY A 134 3.69 -19.89 2.61
C GLY A 134 2.65 -21.01 2.69
N GLY A 135 2.05 -21.37 1.56
CA GLY A 135 1.07 -22.46 1.49
C GLY A 135 -0.33 -22.12 2.01
N VAL A 136 -0.57 -20.91 2.50
CA VAL A 136 -1.93 -20.42 2.82
C VAL A 136 -2.55 -19.79 1.58
N ALA A 137 -3.86 -20.00 1.39
CA ALA A 137 -4.58 -19.47 0.25
C ALA A 137 -4.57 -17.93 0.23
N ALA A 138 -4.15 -17.36 -0.90
CA ALA A 138 -4.36 -15.95 -1.22
C ALA A 138 -5.79 -15.69 -1.68
N ILE A 139 -6.27 -14.45 -1.56
CA ILE A 139 -7.59 -14.04 -2.05
C ILE A 139 -7.46 -13.20 -3.33
N PRO A 140 -8.40 -13.34 -4.30
CA PRO A 140 -8.39 -12.52 -5.49
C PRO A 140 -8.88 -11.10 -5.18
N VAL A 141 -8.19 -10.12 -5.75
CA VAL A 141 -8.51 -8.69 -5.64
C VAL A 141 -8.36 -8.07 -7.04
N THR A 142 -9.35 -7.29 -7.48
CA THR A 142 -9.20 -6.47 -8.69
C THR A 142 -8.64 -5.11 -8.31
N VAL A 143 -7.60 -4.68 -9.02
CA VAL A 143 -6.79 -3.51 -8.67
C VAL A 143 -6.82 -2.49 -9.79
N THR A 144 -7.19 -1.25 -9.45
CA THR A 144 -6.91 -0.07 -10.26
C THR A 144 -5.98 0.83 -9.47
N ALA A 145 -4.83 1.19 -10.03
CA ALA A 145 -3.80 1.97 -9.35
C ALA A 145 -3.27 3.06 -10.27
N GLU A 146 -3.20 4.28 -9.75
CA GLU A 146 -2.68 5.46 -10.44
C GLU A 146 -1.60 6.10 -9.57
N ALA A 147 -0.53 6.56 -10.22
CA ALA A 147 0.58 7.25 -9.58
C ALA A 147 0.59 8.73 -10.01
N ASP A 148 0.65 9.63 -9.05
CA ASP A 148 0.75 11.08 -9.29
C ASP A 148 1.63 11.76 -8.23
N GLU A 149 2.65 12.50 -8.69
CA GLU A 149 3.61 13.22 -7.82
C GLU A 149 4.16 12.38 -6.65
N GLY A 150 4.56 11.13 -6.91
CA GLY A 150 5.08 10.22 -5.88
C GLY A 150 4.02 9.55 -4.99
N ARG A 151 2.74 9.91 -5.15
CA ARG A 151 1.60 9.35 -4.40
C ARG A 151 0.89 8.29 -5.24
N TRP A 152 0.13 7.44 -4.54
CA TRP A 152 -0.69 6.41 -5.15
C TRP A 152 -2.15 6.65 -4.80
N THR A 153 -3.02 6.49 -5.80
CA THR A 153 -4.46 6.30 -5.61
C THR A 153 -4.77 4.87 -6.02
N VAL A 154 -5.18 4.04 -5.08
CA VAL A 154 -5.42 2.61 -5.30
C VAL A 154 -6.86 2.28 -4.98
N ARG A 155 -7.53 1.59 -5.90
CA ARG A 155 -8.89 1.08 -5.75
C ARG A 155 -8.83 -0.44 -5.78
N LEU A 156 -9.31 -1.05 -4.72
CA LEU A 156 -9.37 -2.49 -4.54
C LEU A 156 -10.83 -2.92 -4.59
N ARG A 157 -11.15 -3.90 -5.43
CA ARG A 157 -12.44 -4.59 -5.39
C ARG A 157 -12.23 -6.01 -4.95
N VAL A 158 -12.99 -6.44 -3.95
CA VAL A 158 -12.92 -7.80 -3.41
C VAL A 158 -14.31 -8.39 -3.38
N ASP A 159 -14.47 -9.58 -3.97
CA ASP A 159 -15.65 -10.39 -3.74
C ASP A 159 -15.47 -11.19 -2.45
N VAL A 160 -16.22 -10.79 -1.40
CA VAL A 160 -16.07 -11.38 -0.06
C VAL A 160 -16.56 -12.83 -0.05
N ARG A 161 -17.51 -13.20 -0.91
CA ARG A 161 -18.00 -14.57 -1.02
C ARG A 161 -16.93 -15.47 -1.64
N GLU A 162 -16.30 -15.02 -2.72
CA GLU A 162 -15.20 -15.75 -3.35
C GLU A 162 -13.99 -15.85 -2.41
N ALA A 163 -13.63 -14.75 -1.75
CA ALA A 163 -12.54 -14.73 -0.77
C ALA A 163 -12.78 -15.72 0.36
N ARG A 164 -13.99 -15.80 0.93
CA ARG A 164 -14.38 -16.81 1.93
C ARG A 164 -14.29 -18.22 1.37
N ALA A 165 -14.81 -18.47 0.18
CA ALA A 165 -14.79 -19.81 -0.42
C ALA A 165 -13.36 -20.31 -0.65
N ARG A 166 -12.45 -19.40 -1.04
CA ARG A 166 -11.04 -19.72 -1.30
C ARG A 166 -10.23 -19.88 -0.02
N PHE A 167 -10.46 -19.02 0.98
CA PHE A 167 -9.71 -19.05 2.24
C PHE A 167 -10.25 -20.09 3.22
N GLY A 168 -11.58 -20.16 3.40
CA GLY A 168 -12.25 -21.13 4.25
C GLY A 168 -12.39 -22.53 3.63
N GLY A 169 -11.95 -22.70 2.38
CA GLY A 169 -11.90 -23.98 1.66
C GLY A 169 -10.55 -24.70 1.69
N GLY A 170 -9.57 -24.21 2.48
CA GLY A 170 -8.33 -24.95 2.76
C GLY A 170 -8.59 -26.21 3.61
N PRO A 171 -7.75 -27.25 3.47
CA PRO A 171 -8.06 -28.66 3.76
C PRO A 171 -8.62 -28.96 5.16
#